data_AF-A0A1Q3PKR2-F1
#
_entry.id   AF-A0A1Q3PKR2-F1
#
_cell.length_a   1.000
_cell.length_b   1.000
_cell.length_c   1.000
_cell.angle_alpha   90.00
_cell.angle_beta   90.00
_cell.angle_gamma   90.00
#
_symmetry.space_group_name_H-M   'P 1'
#
loop_
_entity.id
_entity.type
_entity.pdbx_description
1 polymer ?
#
loop_
_entity_poly.entity_id
_entity_poly.type
_entity_poly.pdbx_seq_one_letter_code
_entity_poly.pdbx_strand_id
1 'polypeptide(L)'
;MARIITPLLSQSAAKASLPSLLAATDPFAKNGTYWGPAGFMKLKGFPVPAEIPKQAKDLKVASKLWQLGEQLTGVRYAWMCAMSQTSISK
;
A
#
# COMPACT_ATOMS: atom_id res chain seq x y z
N MET A 1 8.14 5.19 -30.62
CA MET A 1 6.77 5.35 -30.05
C MET A 1 6.77 5.70 -28.56
N ALA A 2 7.45 4.97 -27.67
CA ALA A 2 7.38 5.19 -26.21
C ALA A 2 7.70 6.63 -25.73
N ARG A 3 8.68 7.30 -26.34
CA ARG A 3 9.16 8.63 -25.95
C ARG A 3 8.14 9.76 -26.21
N ILE A 4 7.18 9.54 -27.11
CA ILE A 4 6.12 10.51 -27.44
C ILE A 4 4.93 10.38 -26.48
N ILE A 5 4.61 9.16 -26.03
CA ILE A 5 3.49 8.88 -25.11
C ILE A 5 3.85 9.07 -23.62
N THR A 6 5.15 9.03 -23.28
CA THR A 6 5.65 9.15 -21.90
C THR A 6 5.14 10.40 -21.17
N PRO A 7 5.19 11.63 -21.71
CA PRO A 7 4.71 12.82 -20.98
C PRO A 7 3.20 12.80 -20.75
N LEU A 8 2.43 12.14 -21.62
CA LEU A 8 0.99 12.00 -21.47
C LEU A 8 0.62 11.05 -20.32
N LEU A 9 1.41 10.00 -20.10
CA LEU A 9 1.18 8.99 -19.06
C LEU A 9 1.89 9.27 -17.73
N SER A 10 3.00 10.04 -17.73
CA SER A 10 3.83 10.31 -16.55
C SER A 10 3.64 11.70 -15.95
N GLN A 11 3.97 11.85 -14.68
CA GLN A 11 3.98 13.13 -13.96
C GLN A 11 5.34 13.38 -13.32
N SER A 12 5.62 14.63 -12.92
CA SER A 12 6.87 14.97 -12.26
C SER A 12 7.05 14.16 -10.97
N ALA A 13 8.31 13.89 -10.60
CA ALA A 13 8.64 13.16 -9.38
C ALA A 13 7.99 13.80 -8.13
N ALA A 14 8.00 15.14 -8.05
CA ALA A 14 7.35 15.88 -6.97
C ALA A 14 5.83 15.64 -6.88
N LYS A 15 5.13 15.44 -8.01
CA LYS A 15 3.70 15.08 -7.97
C LYS A 15 3.50 13.61 -7.65
N ALA A 16 4.38 12.73 -8.11
CA ALA A 16 4.33 11.30 -7.84
C ALA A 16 4.56 10.94 -6.37
N SER A 17 5.26 11.78 -5.61
CA SER A 17 5.50 11.57 -4.18
C SER A 17 4.33 12.01 -3.27
N LEU A 18 3.37 12.78 -3.78
CA LEU A 18 2.27 13.32 -2.97
C LEU A 18 1.45 12.25 -2.22
N PRO A 19 1.11 11.07 -2.80
CA PRO A 19 0.41 10.02 -2.06
C PRO A 19 1.21 9.50 -0.86
N SER A 20 2.52 9.30 -1.02
CA SER A 20 3.39 8.83 0.07
C SER A 20 3.55 9.90 1.15
N LEU A 21 3.68 11.18 0.77
CA LEU A 21 3.73 12.28 1.72
C LEU A 21 2.44 12.34 2.52
N LEU A 22 1.28 12.32 1.85
CA LEU A 22 -0.01 12.36 2.52
C LEU A 22 -0.23 11.16 3.45
N ALA A 23 0.13 9.95 3.00
CA ALA A 23 0.03 8.75 3.84
C ALA A 23 0.90 8.84 5.11
N ALA A 24 2.04 9.53 5.04
CA ALA A 24 2.95 9.69 6.18
C ALA A 24 2.57 10.84 7.12
N THR A 25 1.92 11.89 6.60
CA THR A 25 1.69 13.14 7.35
C THR A 25 0.23 13.44 7.68
N ASP A 26 -0.75 12.73 7.11
CA ASP A 26 -2.16 12.98 7.40
C ASP A 26 -2.47 12.63 8.86
N PRO A 27 -2.84 13.62 9.71
CA PRO A 27 -3.13 13.38 11.12
C PRO A 27 -4.39 12.52 11.34
N PHE A 28 -5.22 12.36 10.31
CA PHE A 28 -6.43 11.54 10.35
C PHE A 28 -6.26 10.20 9.61
N ALA A 29 -5.04 9.85 9.19
CA ALA A 29 -4.77 8.59 8.53
C ALA A 29 -5.17 7.41 9.42
N LYS A 30 -6.04 6.54 8.91
CA LYS A 30 -6.42 5.29 9.58
C LYS A 30 -5.51 4.16 9.11
N ASN A 31 -5.18 3.24 10.01
CA ASN A 31 -4.44 2.03 9.64
C ASN A 31 -5.15 1.27 8.52
N GLY A 32 -4.38 0.79 7.55
CA GLY A 32 -4.90 0.11 6.38
C GLY A 32 -5.47 1.03 5.29
N THR A 33 -5.33 2.36 5.40
CA THR A 33 -5.69 3.27 4.30
C THR A 33 -4.69 3.14 3.15
N TYR A 34 -5.20 3.16 1.92
CA TYR A 34 -4.40 3.15 0.71
C TYR A 34 -4.62 4.46 -0.06
N TRP A 35 -3.54 5.19 -0.33
CA TRP A 35 -3.59 6.48 -1.03
C TRP A 35 -3.11 6.33 -2.46
N GLY A 36 -3.83 6.92 -3.40
CA GLY A 36 -3.46 6.89 -4.81
C GLY A 36 -3.93 8.14 -5.55
N PRO A 37 -3.36 8.43 -6.73
CA PRO A 37 -3.74 9.60 -7.50
C PRO A 37 -5.18 9.48 -8.02
N ALA A 38 -5.93 10.58 -7.99
CA ALA A 38 -7.35 10.61 -8.30
C ALA A 38 -7.70 10.45 -9.80
N GLY A 39 -6.77 10.74 -10.70
CA GLY A 39 -7.04 10.88 -12.13
C GLY A 39 -7.11 9.57 -12.92
N PHE A 40 -7.16 9.72 -14.24
CA PHE A 40 -7.36 8.62 -15.19
C PHE A 40 -6.39 7.46 -14.96
N MET A 41 -6.93 6.25 -14.87
CA MET A 41 -6.18 5.01 -14.63
C MET A 41 -5.27 5.03 -13.40
N LYS A 42 -5.52 5.93 -12.44
CA LYS A 42 -4.63 6.15 -11.27
C LYS A 42 -3.19 6.48 -11.69
N LEU A 43 -3.02 7.15 -12.83
CA LEU A 43 -1.71 7.56 -13.33
C LEU A 43 -1.30 8.96 -12.86
N LYS A 44 -2.29 9.86 -12.66
CA LYS A 44 -2.04 11.28 -12.40
C LYS A 44 -3.03 11.91 -11.44
N GLY A 45 -2.67 13.05 -10.88
CA GLY A 45 -3.56 13.90 -10.08
C GLY A 45 -3.20 13.92 -8.60
N PHE A 46 -3.99 14.64 -7.81
CA PHE A 46 -3.81 14.74 -6.37
C PHE A 46 -4.13 13.42 -5.66
N PRO A 47 -3.47 13.13 -4.53
CA PRO A 47 -3.72 11.92 -3.77
C PRO A 47 -5.11 11.95 -3.13
N VAL A 48 -5.82 10.83 -3.24
CA VAL A 48 -7.11 10.56 -2.61
C VAL A 48 -7.11 9.14 -2.04
N PRO A 49 -8.01 8.80 -1.10
CA PRO A 49 -8.19 7.42 -0.69
C PRO A 49 -8.52 6.57 -1.92
N ALA A 50 -7.73 5.53 -2.15
CA ALA A 50 -7.83 4.62 -3.26
C ALA A 50 -8.36 3.26 -2.78
N GLU A 51 -9.04 2.56 -3.68
CA GLU A 51 -9.50 1.21 -3.40
C GLU A 51 -8.33 0.23 -3.41
N ILE A 52 -8.22 -0.57 -2.35
CA ILE A 52 -7.27 -1.67 -2.28
C ILE A 52 -7.74 -2.79 -3.22
N PRO A 53 -6.87 -3.30 -4.11
CA PRO A 53 -7.19 -4.44 -4.98
C PRO A 53 -7.69 -5.65 -4.17
N LYS A 54 -8.67 -6.39 -4.71
CA LYS A 54 -9.27 -7.55 -4.01
C LYS A 54 -8.23 -8.57 -3.56
N GLN A 55 -7.24 -8.84 -4.40
CA GLN A 55 -6.15 -9.77 -4.14
C GLN A 55 -5.27 -9.31 -2.96
N ALA A 56 -5.07 -7.99 -2.83
CA ALA A 56 -4.31 -7.41 -1.72
C ALA A 56 -5.08 -7.46 -0.38
N LYS A 57 -6.36 -7.82 -0.39
CA LYS A 57 -7.18 -8.03 0.83
C LYS A 57 -7.20 -9.50 1.30
N ASP A 58 -6.54 -10.42 0.58
CA ASP A 58 -6.50 -11.83 0.98
C ASP A 58 -5.55 -12.04 2.18
N LEU A 59 -6.14 -12.23 3.36
CA LEU A 59 -5.41 -12.42 4.61
C LEU A 59 -4.61 -13.73 4.66
N LYS A 60 -5.04 -14.78 3.96
CA LYS A 60 -4.29 -16.05 3.91
C LYS A 60 -3.00 -15.85 3.13
N VAL A 61 -3.09 -15.17 1.99
CA VAL A 61 -1.92 -14.83 1.17
C VAL A 61 -1.00 -13.87 1.93
N ALA A 62 -1.55 -12.83 2.57
CA ALA A 62 -0.77 -11.86 3.35
C ALA A 62 0.01 -12.53 4.50
N SER A 63 -0.65 -13.41 5.27
CA SER A 63 -0.01 -14.14 6.37
C SER A 63 1.13 -15.04 5.88
N LYS A 64 0.91 -15.78 4.79
CA LYS A 64 1.94 -16.62 4.19
C LYS A 64 3.12 -15.81 3.66
N LEU A 65 2.85 -14.69 2.98
CA LEU A 65 3.88 -13.79 2.47
C LEU A 65 4.76 -13.25 3.61
N TRP A 66 4.13 -12.84 4.71
CA TRP A 66 4.86 -12.32 5.86
C TRP A 66 5.74 -13.39 6.51
N GLN A 67 5.20 -14.58 6.76
CA GLN A 67 5.97 -15.70 7.33
C GLN A 67 7.20 -16.07 6.48
N LEU A 68 7.04 -16.09 5.15
CA LEU A 68 8.15 -16.31 4.23
C LEU A 68 9.18 -15.18 4.31
N GLY A 69 8.74 -13.92 4.40
CA GLY A 69 9.63 -12.77 4.57
C GLY A 69 10.48 -12.87 5.83
N GLU A 70 9.89 -13.25 6.96
CA GLU A 70 10.63 -13.51 8.20
C GLU A 70 11.63 -14.67 8.05
N GLN A 71 11.23 -15.77 7.41
CA GLN A 71 12.12 -16.91 7.18
C GLN A 71 13.31 -16.54 6.30
N LEU A 72 13.08 -15.77 5.23
CA LEU A 72 14.12 -15.39 4.27
C LEU A 72 15.07 -14.33 4.82
N THR A 73 14.57 -13.43 5.68
CA THR A 73 15.39 -12.35 6.26
C THR A 73 15.98 -12.69 7.63
N GLY A 74 15.48 -13.74 8.30
CA GLY A 74 15.84 -14.08 9.67
C GLY A 74 15.28 -13.13 10.73
N VAL A 75 14.53 -12.10 10.34
CA VAL A 75 13.89 -11.14 11.25
C VAL A 75 12.59 -11.72 11.78
N ARG A 76 12.34 -11.58 13.09
CA ARG A 76 11.09 -12.01 13.74
C ARG A 76 10.38 -10.85 14.40
N TYR A 77 9.08 -10.75 14.17
CA TYR A 77 8.22 -9.72 14.74
C TYR A 77 7.37 -10.30 15.87
N ALA A 78 7.65 -9.89 17.11
CA ALA A 78 6.98 -10.41 18.31
C ALA A 78 5.45 -10.20 18.31
N TRP A 79 4.96 -9.16 17.64
CA TRP A 79 3.54 -8.82 17.60
C TRP A 79 2.68 -9.81 16.79
N MET A 80 3.28 -10.62 15.91
CA MET A 80 2.51 -11.66 15.20
C MET A 80 2.09 -12.83 16.09
N CYS A 81 2.94 -13.21 17.06
CA CYS A 81 2.57 -14.22 18.06
C CYS A 81 1.39 -13.79 18.93
N ALA A 82 1.24 -12.48 19.16
CA ALA A 82 0.12 -11.91 19.90
C ALA A 82 -1.17 -11.83 19.03
N MET A 83 -1.05 -11.49 17.74
CA MET A 83 -2.21 -11.37 16.84
C MET A 83 -2.89 -12.71 16.53
N SER A 84 -2.14 -13.83 16.47
CA SER A 84 -2.74 -15.16 16.24
C SER A 84 -3.67 -15.61 17.38
N GLN A 85 -3.47 -15.09 18.60
CA GLN A 85 -4.29 -15.44 19.78
C GLN A 85 -5.58 -14.61 19.86
N THR A 86 -5.65 -13.46 19.17
CA THR A 86 -6.77 -12.52 19.31
C THR A 86 -7.93 -12.82 18.34
N SER A 87 -7.69 -13.59 17.26
CA SER A 87 -8.72 -13.97 16.28
C SER A 87 -9.56 -15.19 16.69
N ILE A 88 -9.29 -15.81 17.84
CA ILE A 88 -10.03 -16.98 18.36
C ILE A 88 -11.13 -16.56 19.37
N SER A 89 -11.18 -15.29 19.75
CA SER A 89 -12.20 -14.77 20.68
C SER A 89 -12.98 -13.63 20.03
N LYS A 90 -13.88 -13.97 19.11
CA LYS A 90 -15.15 -13.28 18.82
C LYS A 90 -15.97 -14.06 17.80
#